data_AF-A0A522JLP4-F1
#
_entry.id   AF-A0A522JLP4-F1
#
_cell.length_a   1.000
_cell.length_b   1.000
_cell.length_c   1.000
_cell.angle_alpha   90.00
_cell.angle_beta   90.00
_cell.angle_gamma   90.00
#
_symmetry.space_group_name_H-M   'P 1'
#
loop_
_entity.id
_entity.type
_entity.pdbx_description
1 polymer ?
#
loop_
_entity_poly.entity_id
_entity_poly.type
_entity_poly.pdbx_seq_one_letter_code
_entity_poly.pdbx_strand_id
1 'polypeptide(L)'
;MRRLLLAGLIAFAVLPAAAMAADAPATAPLTMETIMASPDWIGQAVESPYWSVDGRNLYYALKRDGSSVRDLYRVDPAGGAATKLDPAAMAQADGPAVYDRAHQHAAFVLHGDVFLVDLASGRRVQVTRTPQRESAPQFSADGHALQFRDGNDWYVYDLASGVTSPAAILKFADNPQTKQPDALGAEQLRLFKTLREIKADKDAELARKKALEQADPTRAPLPFWLGDKVAAVDTELSPDGRWMLVITKPAHDDDGKAPDVIHYVTDSGYTEVQKARTYVGRNDPAPQSLLLLDLSAHKIWPLKTDGLPGIKDDPLKAIRAQTVAALEKAGKDDQAKALKAPAVRPVTMANEGSGGGIVWSDDGHEAAVQLRAIDNKDRWIATVDFDKHALVTQDHLHDHAWINWSFNDFGWLKDGRTLWYLSEASGWSRLYTKSLDGKAREIAGGSKFEVSQPQLSADGKWFYLLANKVAPYSYDVYRVPSDGGTLTRLTQYQGVDGFALSPNGQQLAVLHSAPYMFDQLAVQNAAGGTPRELTNTMKPGFTARHWIEPKFVEVPSSHGAGAIYAKYYGPANETDASASRPAVIFIHGAGYLQDVSMQETYYIHEQMFHNLLVQQGYVVLDMDYRGSAGYGRDWR
;
A
#
# COMPACT_ATOMS: atom_id res chain seq x y z
N MET A 1 -103.41 -6.97 -32.43
CA MET A 1 -103.34 -8.04 -33.46
C MET A 1 -101.94 -8.64 -33.43
N ARG A 2 -101.86 -9.99 -33.33
CA ARG A 2 -100.76 -10.94 -33.67
C ARG A 2 -99.29 -10.48 -33.49
N ARG A 3 -98.60 -10.98 -32.46
CA ARG A 3 -97.71 -12.19 -32.42
C ARG A 3 -96.47 -12.09 -33.32
N LEU A 4 -95.28 -12.08 -32.72
CA LEU A 4 -94.28 -13.16 -32.84
C LEU A 4 -93.08 -12.93 -31.90
N LEU A 5 -92.72 -14.02 -31.20
CA LEU A 5 -91.52 -14.19 -30.38
C LEU A 5 -90.28 -14.27 -31.28
N LEU A 6 -89.11 -13.82 -30.80
CA LEU A 6 -87.88 -14.61 -30.87
C LEU A 6 -86.87 -14.13 -29.82
N ALA A 7 -86.30 -15.10 -29.11
CA ALA A 7 -85.26 -14.95 -28.10
C ALA A 7 -83.88 -14.71 -28.73
N GLY A 8 -83.01 -13.99 -28.02
CA GLY A 8 -81.58 -13.87 -28.35
C GLY A 8 -80.77 -13.59 -27.10
N LEU A 9 -80.06 -14.61 -26.62
CA LEU A 9 -79.02 -14.51 -25.59
C LEU A 9 -77.90 -13.57 -26.09
N ILE A 10 -77.52 -12.57 -25.29
CA ILE A 10 -76.26 -11.83 -25.48
C ILE A 10 -75.24 -12.44 -24.53
N ALA A 11 -74.28 -13.18 -25.11
CA ALA A 11 -73.10 -13.67 -24.42
C ALA A 11 -72.09 -12.52 -24.27
N PHE A 12 -71.67 -12.23 -23.04
CA PHE A 12 -70.51 -11.39 -22.75
C PHE A 12 -69.23 -12.15 -23.13
N ALA A 13 -68.60 -11.77 -24.24
CA ALA A 13 -67.24 -12.19 -24.58
C ALA A 13 -66.25 -11.16 -23.99
N VAL A 14 -65.63 -11.51 -22.86
CA VAL A 14 -64.45 -10.81 -22.35
C VAL A 14 -63.25 -11.28 -23.17
N LEU A 15 -62.77 -10.42 -24.08
CA LEU A 15 -61.46 -10.60 -24.73
C LEU A 15 -60.36 -10.24 -23.72
N PRO A 16 -59.35 -11.10 -23.49
CA PRO A 16 -58.16 -10.66 -22.79
C PRO A 16 -57.38 -9.73 -23.71
N ALA A 17 -57.20 -8.48 -23.30
CA ALA A 17 -56.21 -7.60 -23.90
C ALA A 17 -54.83 -8.21 -23.63
N ALA A 18 -54.27 -8.88 -24.64
CA ALA A 18 -52.88 -9.27 -24.63
C ALA A 18 -52.05 -7.98 -24.55
N ALA A 19 -51.53 -7.69 -23.36
CA ALA A 19 -50.46 -6.73 -23.21
C ALA A 19 -49.28 -7.28 -24.02
N MET A 20 -49.04 -6.71 -25.20
CA MET A 20 -47.80 -6.93 -25.90
C MET A 20 -46.70 -6.37 -24.99
N ALA A 21 -45.95 -7.26 -24.36
CA ALA A 21 -44.66 -6.90 -23.80
C ALA A 21 -43.86 -6.31 -24.96
N ALA A 22 -43.58 -5.02 -24.89
CA ALA A 22 -42.62 -4.42 -25.80
C ALA A 22 -41.29 -5.12 -25.52
N ASP A 23 -40.81 -5.90 -26.48
CA ASP A 23 -39.44 -6.42 -26.45
C ASP A 23 -38.51 -5.23 -26.19
N ALA A 24 -37.72 -5.33 -25.13
CA ALA A 24 -36.67 -4.36 -24.88
C ALA A 24 -35.81 -4.25 -26.15
N PRO A 25 -35.44 -3.04 -26.60
CA PRO A 25 -34.65 -2.89 -27.82
C PRO A 25 -33.39 -3.75 -27.69
N ALA A 26 -33.18 -4.65 -28.66
CA ALA A 26 -31.99 -5.49 -28.71
C ALA A 26 -30.74 -4.61 -28.56
N THR A 27 -29.92 -4.88 -27.54
CA THR A 27 -28.69 -4.12 -27.31
C THR A 27 -27.83 -4.15 -28.56
N ALA A 28 -27.35 -2.97 -28.99
CA ALA A 28 -26.51 -2.85 -30.18
C ALA A 28 -25.34 -3.85 -30.14
N PRO A 29 -24.99 -4.49 -31.28
CA PRO A 29 -23.88 -5.43 -31.34
C PRO A 29 -22.59 -4.86 -30.73
N LEU A 30 -21.83 -5.70 -30.04
CA LEU A 30 -20.52 -5.30 -29.52
C LEU A 30 -19.55 -5.16 -30.69
N THR A 31 -18.92 -4.00 -30.84
CA THR A 31 -17.94 -3.73 -31.91
C THR A 31 -16.56 -3.45 -31.35
N MET A 32 -15.53 -3.57 -32.19
CA MET A 32 -14.16 -3.24 -31.81
C MET A 32 -14.04 -1.77 -31.39
N GLU A 33 -14.73 -0.86 -32.07
CA GLU A 33 -14.75 0.57 -31.73
C GLU A 33 -15.34 0.80 -30.34
N THR A 34 -16.39 0.06 -29.97
CA THR A 34 -17.01 0.15 -28.63
C THR A 34 -16.07 -0.42 -27.57
N ILE A 35 -15.44 -1.57 -27.85
CA ILE A 35 -14.48 -2.21 -26.95
C ILE A 35 -13.32 -1.26 -26.67
N MET A 36 -12.71 -0.65 -27.70
CA MET A 36 -11.54 0.21 -27.59
C MET A 36 -11.84 1.67 -27.21
N ALA A 37 -13.11 2.01 -26.99
CA ALA A 37 -13.51 3.36 -26.58
C ALA A 37 -13.05 3.69 -25.15
N SER A 38 -13.07 4.97 -24.78
CA SER A 38 -12.87 5.41 -23.39
C SER A 38 -13.77 4.61 -22.44
N PRO A 39 -13.26 4.05 -21.33
CA PRO A 39 -14.06 3.28 -20.37
C PRO A 39 -15.25 4.01 -19.74
N ASP A 40 -15.41 5.33 -19.96
CA ASP A 40 -16.51 6.13 -19.41
C ASP A 40 -17.92 5.63 -19.78
N TRP A 41 -18.05 4.87 -20.89
CA TRP A 41 -19.34 4.27 -21.27
C TRP A 41 -19.71 3.05 -20.39
N ILE A 42 -18.75 2.48 -19.67
CA ILE A 42 -18.92 1.37 -18.72
C ILE A 42 -19.48 1.88 -17.39
N GLY A 43 -18.81 2.87 -16.81
CA GLY A 43 -19.04 3.32 -15.43
C GLY A 43 -17.78 3.99 -14.88
N GLN A 44 -17.80 4.31 -13.59
CA GLN A 44 -16.62 4.81 -12.88
C GLN A 44 -16.39 3.95 -11.65
N ALA A 45 -15.17 3.44 -11.46
CA ALA A 45 -14.80 2.72 -10.24
C ALA A 45 -14.89 3.66 -9.02
N VAL A 46 -15.38 3.14 -7.90
CA VAL A 46 -15.32 3.82 -6.61
C VAL A 46 -13.88 3.77 -6.11
N GLU A 47 -13.24 4.92 -5.94
CA GLU A 47 -11.83 5.00 -5.53
C GLU A 47 -11.69 5.49 -4.08
N SER A 48 -10.72 4.92 -3.36
CA SER A 48 -10.23 5.41 -2.05
C SER A 48 -11.31 5.74 -1.00
N PRO A 49 -12.19 4.78 -0.63
CA PRO A 49 -13.20 5.05 0.39
C PRO A 49 -12.59 5.25 1.79
N TYR A 50 -13.11 6.21 2.55
CA TYR A 50 -12.72 6.42 3.96
C TYR A 50 -13.89 6.95 4.81
N TRP A 51 -13.83 6.67 6.11
CA TRP A 51 -14.82 7.13 7.09
C TRP A 51 -14.53 8.57 7.53
N SER A 52 -15.58 9.36 7.77
CA SER A 52 -15.47 10.60 8.55
C SER A 52 -14.96 10.31 9.96
N VAL A 53 -14.38 11.31 10.62
CA VAL A 53 -13.79 11.14 11.96
C VAL A 53 -14.79 10.67 13.01
N ASP A 54 -16.07 11.02 12.82
CA ASP A 54 -17.18 10.62 13.69
C ASP A 54 -17.87 9.31 13.26
N GLY A 55 -17.43 8.71 12.15
CA GLY A 55 -18.01 7.49 11.57
C GLY A 55 -19.41 7.65 11.00
N ARG A 56 -19.94 8.88 10.86
CA ARG A 56 -21.31 9.14 10.35
C ARG A 56 -21.39 9.21 8.84
N ASN A 57 -20.28 9.39 8.14
CA ASN A 57 -20.24 9.49 6.69
C ASN A 57 -19.13 8.61 6.13
N LEU A 58 -19.33 8.16 4.89
CA LEU A 58 -18.29 7.63 4.04
C LEU A 58 -18.01 8.61 2.91
N TYR A 59 -16.74 8.83 2.65
CA TYR A 59 -16.24 9.58 1.50
C TYR A 59 -15.62 8.62 0.50
N TYR A 60 -15.72 8.93 -0.79
CA TYR A 60 -15.07 8.19 -1.86
C TYR A 60 -14.90 9.09 -3.09
N ALA A 61 -14.00 8.73 -3.99
CA ALA A 61 -13.76 9.47 -5.22
C ALA A 61 -14.38 8.76 -6.44
N LEU A 62 -14.82 9.54 -7.42
CA LEU A 62 -15.17 9.06 -8.76
C LEU A 62 -14.44 9.88 -9.81
N LYS A 63 -13.86 9.21 -10.81
CA LYS A 63 -13.38 9.88 -12.02
C LYS A 63 -14.55 10.53 -12.77
N ARG A 64 -14.32 11.72 -13.31
CA ARG A 64 -15.29 12.44 -14.13
C ARG A 64 -15.24 11.96 -15.57
N ASP A 65 -16.40 11.73 -16.18
CA ASP A 65 -16.51 11.35 -17.60
C ASP A 65 -15.70 12.31 -18.49
N GLY A 66 -14.88 11.75 -19.38
CA GLY A 66 -14.03 12.50 -20.32
C GLY A 66 -12.87 13.27 -19.68
N SER A 67 -12.54 13.03 -18.41
CA SER A 67 -11.53 13.79 -17.67
C SER A 67 -10.70 12.90 -16.73
N SER A 68 -9.47 13.31 -16.43
CA SER A 68 -8.65 12.71 -15.37
C SER A 68 -8.99 13.27 -13.97
N VAL A 69 -9.96 14.19 -13.86
CA VAL A 69 -10.35 14.76 -12.56
C VAL A 69 -11.14 13.73 -11.75
N ARG A 70 -10.82 13.64 -10.46
CA ARG A 70 -11.56 12.84 -9.46
C ARG A 70 -12.39 13.78 -8.61
N ASP A 71 -13.69 13.54 -8.56
CA ASP A 71 -14.66 14.28 -7.74
C ASP A 71 -14.89 13.54 -6.43
N LEU A 72 -14.92 14.26 -5.30
CA LEU A 72 -15.18 13.67 -3.98
C LEU A 72 -16.69 13.59 -3.72
N TYR A 73 -17.14 12.43 -3.26
CA TYR A 73 -18.52 12.14 -2.89
C TYR A 73 -18.61 11.83 -1.39
N ARG A 74 -19.76 12.11 -0.81
CA ARG A 74 -20.12 11.75 0.57
C ARG A 74 -21.44 11.00 0.59
N VAL A 75 -21.52 9.92 1.37
CA VAL A 75 -22.73 9.11 1.56
C VAL A 75 -22.92 8.74 3.03
N ASP A 76 -24.18 8.64 3.46
CA ASP A 76 -24.53 8.14 4.79
C ASP A 76 -24.46 6.59 4.78
N PRO A 77 -23.71 5.97 5.72
CA PRO A 77 -23.64 4.51 5.85
C PRO A 77 -25.02 3.85 6.12
N ALA A 78 -25.98 4.57 6.68
CA ALA A 78 -27.36 4.09 6.81
C ALA A 78 -28.10 3.98 5.46
N GLY A 79 -27.53 4.55 4.40
CA GLY A 79 -28.05 4.59 3.02
C GLY A 79 -28.54 5.98 2.60
N GLY A 80 -28.93 6.10 1.35
CA GLY A 80 -29.38 7.36 0.74
C GLY A 80 -28.58 7.69 -0.52
N ALA A 81 -28.90 8.83 -1.14
CA ALA A 81 -28.17 9.28 -2.32
C ALA A 81 -26.84 9.92 -1.91
N ALA A 82 -25.75 9.49 -2.55
CA ALA A 82 -24.45 10.14 -2.40
C ALA A 82 -24.48 11.56 -2.96
N THR A 83 -23.75 12.47 -2.30
CA THR A 83 -23.64 13.88 -2.70
C THR A 83 -22.24 14.16 -3.21
N LYS A 84 -22.13 14.64 -4.45
CA LYS A 84 -20.88 15.22 -4.96
C LYS A 84 -20.57 16.50 -4.20
N LEU A 85 -19.37 16.61 -3.65
CA LEU A 85 -18.95 17.78 -2.91
C LEU A 85 -18.45 18.87 -3.86
N ASP A 86 -18.94 20.09 -3.66
CA ASP A 86 -18.37 21.27 -4.29
C ASP A 86 -17.09 21.71 -3.56
N PRO A 87 -16.32 22.68 -4.09
CA PRO A 87 -15.09 23.13 -3.43
C PRO A 87 -15.26 23.61 -1.98
N ALA A 88 -16.40 24.21 -1.63
CA ALA A 88 -16.66 24.67 -0.28
C ALA A 88 -16.90 23.49 0.67
N ALA A 89 -17.66 22.49 0.23
CA ALA A 89 -17.91 21.26 0.98
C ALA A 89 -16.66 20.39 1.09
N MET A 90 -15.83 20.31 0.04
CA MET A 90 -14.52 19.63 0.09
C MET A 90 -13.59 20.27 1.14
N ALA A 91 -13.59 21.60 1.29
CA ALA A 91 -12.83 22.28 2.33
C ALA A 91 -13.33 21.96 3.76
N GLN A 92 -14.54 21.41 3.91
CA GLN A 92 -15.12 20.96 5.18
C GLN A 92 -15.12 19.43 5.32
N ALA A 93 -14.65 18.68 4.33
CA ALA A 93 -14.51 17.24 4.43
C ALA A 93 -13.42 16.87 5.44
N ASP A 94 -13.46 15.61 5.88
CA ASP A 94 -12.36 15.02 6.65
C ASP A 94 -11.33 14.40 5.69
N GLY A 95 -10.30 13.76 6.25
CA GLY A 95 -9.43 12.83 5.53
C GLY A 95 -9.32 11.50 6.29
N PRO A 96 -8.60 10.51 5.74
CA PRO A 96 -8.23 9.31 6.48
C PRO A 96 -7.55 9.69 7.80
N ALA A 97 -8.17 9.33 8.92
CA ALA A 97 -7.81 9.86 10.22
C ALA A 97 -7.04 8.87 11.09
N VAL A 98 -6.13 9.41 11.89
CA VAL A 98 -5.53 8.75 13.06
C VAL A 98 -6.21 9.25 14.33
N TYR A 99 -6.23 8.42 15.36
CA TYR A 99 -6.87 8.72 16.65
C TYR A 99 -5.86 8.65 17.78
N ASP A 100 -6.00 9.51 18.77
CA ASP A 100 -5.25 9.36 20.01
C ASP A 100 -5.73 8.12 20.79
N ARG A 101 -4.92 7.67 21.75
CA ARG A 101 -5.22 6.46 22.53
C ARG A 101 -6.51 6.54 23.33
N ALA A 102 -6.81 7.74 23.83
CA ALA A 102 -8.03 7.99 24.61
C ALA A 102 -9.27 8.10 23.70
N HIS A 103 -9.07 8.13 22.38
CA HIS A 103 -10.10 8.33 21.38
C HIS A 103 -10.90 9.64 21.61
N GLN A 104 -10.19 10.68 22.07
CA GLN A 104 -10.70 12.03 22.32
C GLN A 104 -10.39 12.97 21.15
N HIS A 105 -9.29 12.72 20.43
CA HIS A 105 -8.86 13.52 19.31
C HIS A 105 -8.64 12.67 18.06
N ALA A 106 -8.90 13.26 16.91
CA ALA A 106 -8.55 12.72 15.62
C ALA A 106 -7.69 13.72 14.84
N ALA A 107 -6.79 13.23 14.01
CA ALA A 107 -6.01 14.06 13.11
C ALA A 107 -5.98 13.46 11.71
N PHE A 108 -5.91 14.31 10.69
CA PHE A 108 -5.84 13.89 9.29
C PHE A 108 -5.15 14.95 8.44
N VAL A 109 -4.71 14.55 7.25
CA VAL A 109 -4.19 15.47 6.23
C VAL A 109 -5.30 15.77 5.23
N LEU A 110 -5.51 17.06 4.94
CA LEU A 110 -6.44 17.53 3.92
C LEU A 110 -5.76 18.64 3.10
N HIS A 111 -5.73 18.47 1.78
CA HIS A 111 -5.05 19.39 0.84
C HIS A 111 -3.56 19.63 1.11
N GLY A 112 -2.90 18.71 1.83
CA GLY A 112 -1.50 18.83 2.21
C GLY A 112 -1.27 19.46 3.58
N ASP A 113 -2.31 19.96 4.25
CA ASP A 113 -2.25 20.52 5.61
C ASP A 113 -2.78 19.54 6.67
N VAL A 114 -2.30 19.65 7.90
CA VAL A 114 -2.72 18.86 9.05
C VAL A 114 -3.90 19.51 9.76
N PHE A 115 -4.93 18.72 10.04
CA PHE A 115 -6.10 19.10 10.82
C PHE A 115 -6.22 18.23 12.07
N LEU A 116 -6.69 18.85 13.15
CA LEU A 116 -7.00 18.22 14.43
C LEU A 116 -8.49 18.41 14.72
N VAL A 117 -9.16 17.37 15.21
CA VAL A 117 -10.56 17.40 15.63
C VAL A 117 -10.68 16.92 17.07
N ASP A 118 -11.32 17.71 17.92
CA ASP A 118 -11.82 17.27 19.22
C ASP A 118 -13.14 16.51 19.00
N LEU A 119 -13.16 15.21 19.33
CA LEU A 119 -14.27 14.32 19.00
C LEU A 119 -15.51 14.55 19.86
N ALA A 120 -15.34 15.11 21.06
CA ALA A 120 -16.45 15.39 21.97
C ALA A 120 -17.29 16.60 21.50
N SER A 121 -16.61 17.66 21.06
CA SER A 121 -17.23 18.91 20.61
C SER A 121 -17.41 18.99 19.09
N GLY A 122 -16.68 18.18 18.32
CA GLY A 122 -16.57 18.31 16.86
C GLY A 122 -15.73 19.51 16.42
N ARG A 123 -15.02 20.18 17.34
CA ARG A 123 -14.23 21.37 17.03
C ARG A 123 -13.00 21.00 16.20
N ARG A 124 -12.94 21.52 14.98
CA ARG A 124 -11.80 21.37 14.07
C ARG A 124 -10.81 22.53 14.20
N VAL A 125 -9.52 22.22 14.24
CA VAL A 125 -8.39 23.15 14.21
C VAL A 125 -7.52 22.81 13.00
N GLN A 126 -7.17 23.83 12.21
CA GLN A 126 -6.15 23.71 11.18
C GLN A 126 -4.78 23.94 11.85
N VAL A 127 -3.94 22.90 11.89
CA VAL A 127 -2.63 22.92 12.57
C VAL A 127 -1.56 23.54 11.68
N THR A 128 -1.60 23.24 10.38
CA THR A 128 -0.67 23.81 9.40
C THR A 128 -1.42 24.55 8.28
N ARG A 129 -0.74 25.55 7.73
CA ARG A 129 -1.15 26.27 6.52
C ARG A 129 0.10 26.70 5.79
N THR A 130 0.78 25.75 5.17
CA THR A 130 2.10 25.97 4.56
C THR A 130 2.06 25.69 3.06
N PRO A 131 3.05 26.19 2.28
CA PRO A 131 3.19 25.77 0.89
C PRO A 131 3.76 24.35 0.74
N GLN A 132 4.34 23.79 1.81
CA GLN A 132 4.81 22.41 1.86
C GLN A 132 3.64 21.44 2.06
N ARG A 133 3.88 20.15 1.85
CA ARG A 133 2.87 19.11 2.07
C ARG A 133 3.27 18.30 3.28
N GLU A 134 2.45 18.35 4.32
CA GLU A 134 2.63 17.53 5.50
C GLU A 134 2.03 16.13 5.32
N SER A 135 2.58 15.17 6.06
CA SER A 135 2.19 13.76 6.04
C SER A 135 2.38 13.09 7.40
N ALA A 136 1.92 11.84 7.50
CA ALA A 136 2.10 10.96 8.66
C ALA A 136 1.76 11.60 10.03
N PRO A 137 0.55 12.18 10.22
CA PRO A 137 0.14 12.66 11.53
C PRO A 137 0.11 11.48 12.52
N GLN A 138 0.63 11.70 13.73
CA GLN A 138 0.55 10.76 14.85
C GLN A 138 0.44 11.51 16.18
N PHE A 139 -0.24 10.95 17.17
CA PHE A 139 -0.30 11.55 18.51
C PHE A 139 0.87 11.11 19.36
N SER A 140 1.38 12.01 20.20
CA SER A 140 2.41 11.65 21.18
C SER A 140 1.89 10.61 22.16
N ALA A 141 2.78 9.78 22.70
CA ALA A 141 2.42 8.67 23.59
C ALA A 141 1.65 9.12 24.83
N ASP A 142 1.93 10.33 25.33
CA ASP A 142 1.28 11.00 26.46
C ASP A 142 -0.02 11.76 26.09
N GLY A 143 -0.33 11.87 24.80
CA GLY A 143 -1.50 12.59 24.29
C GLY A 143 -1.43 14.10 24.43
N HIS A 144 -0.26 14.69 24.70
CA HIS A 144 -0.10 16.15 24.85
C HIS A 144 0.23 16.87 23.54
N ALA A 145 0.66 16.15 22.50
CA ALA A 145 1.04 16.73 21.23
C ALA A 145 0.52 15.92 20.03
N LEU A 146 0.37 16.61 18.91
CA LEU A 146 0.24 16.03 17.58
C LEU A 146 1.57 16.19 16.85
N GLN A 147 2.12 15.10 16.33
CA GLN A 147 3.35 15.07 15.57
C GLN A 147 3.02 14.82 14.09
N PHE A 148 3.82 15.36 13.19
CA PHE A 148 3.67 15.19 11.73
C PHE A 148 5.00 15.49 11.04
N ARG A 149 5.11 15.20 9.74
CA ARG A 149 6.33 15.48 8.99
C ARG A 149 6.10 16.23 7.68
N ASP A 150 7.07 17.06 7.32
CA ASP A 150 7.27 17.64 5.98
C ASP A 150 8.54 17.02 5.39
N GLY A 151 8.38 16.19 4.36
CA GLY A 151 9.46 15.34 3.86
C GLY A 151 10.06 14.47 4.98
N ASN A 152 11.32 14.73 5.33
CA ASN A 152 12.08 14.02 6.35
C ASN A 152 12.26 14.82 7.65
N ASP A 153 11.60 15.97 7.78
CA ASP A 153 11.64 16.80 8.97
C ASP A 153 10.35 16.61 9.78
N TRP A 154 10.51 16.24 11.05
CA TRP A 154 9.38 16.04 11.97
C TRP A 154 9.11 17.29 12.79
N TYR A 155 7.83 17.56 13.04
CA TYR A 155 7.31 18.66 13.82
C TYR A 155 6.39 18.15 14.92
N VAL A 156 6.34 18.91 16.01
CA VAL A 156 5.48 18.68 17.18
C VAL A 156 4.59 19.91 17.36
N TYR A 157 3.29 19.70 17.36
CA TYR A 157 2.26 20.67 17.71
C TYR A 157 1.75 20.38 19.12
N ASP A 158 2.07 21.25 20.06
CA ASP A 158 1.62 21.15 21.45
C ASP A 158 0.13 21.52 21.55
N LEU A 159 -0.70 20.60 22.04
CA LEU A 159 -2.16 20.74 22.04
C LEU A 159 -2.64 21.84 23.00
N ALA A 160 -1.88 22.13 24.06
CA ALA A 160 -2.26 23.09 25.10
C ALA A 160 -1.95 24.53 24.69
N SER A 161 -0.76 24.78 24.14
CA SER A 161 -0.28 26.11 23.74
C SER A 161 -0.58 26.46 22.30
N GLY A 162 -0.78 25.45 21.44
CA GLY A 162 -0.94 25.62 19.99
C GLY A 162 0.36 26.00 19.26
N VAL A 163 1.52 25.75 19.88
CA VAL A 163 2.83 26.02 19.28
C VAL A 163 3.29 24.81 18.47
N THR A 164 3.73 25.07 17.24
CA THR A 164 4.43 24.09 16.40
C THR A 164 5.94 24.34 16.44
N SER A 165 6.73 23.31 16.66
CA SER A 165 8.20 23.35 16.62
C SER A 165 8.78 22.10 15.95
N PRO A 166 9.96 22.17 15.32
CA PRO A 166 10.63 20.97 14.82
C PRO A 166 10.98 20.03 15.98
N ALA A 167 10.77 18.73 15.82
CA ALA A 167 11.20 17.69 16.76
C ALA A 167 12.72 17.56 16.78
N ALA A 168 13.36 17.67 15.61
CA ALA A 168 14.80 17.65 15.45
C ALA A 168 15.20 18.51 14.24
N ILE A 169 16.45 18.99 14.23
CA ILE A 169 17.04 19.67 13.07
C ILE A 169 18.15 18.77 12.51
N LEU A 170 17.94 18.18 11.34
CA LEU A 170 18.92 17.30 10.70
C LEU A 170 19.81 18.10 9.74
N LYS A 171 21.13 17.89 9.80
CA LYS A 171 22.11 18.52 8.91
C LYS A 171 23.04 17.47 8.29
N PHE A 172 22.88 17.23 7.00
CA PHE A 172 23.73 16.39 6.17
C PHE A 172 24.98 17.14 5.70
N ALA A 173 25.77 17.59 6.68
CA ALA A 173 27.04 18.27 6.48
C ALA A 173 27.91 18.05 7.73
N ASP A 174 29.21 18.30 7.60
CA ASP A 174 30.11 18.35 8.75
C ASP A 174 29.76 19.53 9.65
N ASN A 175 29.88 19.34 10.98
CA ASN A 175 29.72 20.43 11.92
C ASN A 175 30.81 21.50 11.68
N PRO A 176 30.46 22.73 11.30
CA PRO A 176 31.45 23.78 11.04
C PRO A 176 32.27 24.14 12.29
N GLN A 177 31.75 23.84 13.49
CA GLN A 177 32.39 24.14 14.77
C GLN A 177 33.45 23.11 15.19
N THR A 178 33.45 21.91 14.60
CA THR A 178 34.47 20.89 14.89
C THR A 178 35.67 20.96 13.94
N LYS A 179 35.61 21.82 12.91
CA LYS A 179 36.72 22.02 11.97
C LYS A 179 37.96 22.52 12.72
N GLN A 180 38.98 21.68 12.73
CA GLN A 180 40.29 22.05 13.24
C GLN A 180 41.00 22.97 12.24
N PRO A 181 41.79 23.94 12.72
CA PRO A 181 42.64 24.72 11.84
C PRO A 181 43.61 23.80 11.09
N ASP A 182 43.81 24.06 9.80
CA ASP A 182 44.85 23.40 9.02
C ASP A 182 46.25 23.88 9.46
N ALA A 183 47.31 23.41 8.81
CA ALA A 183 48.68 23.77 9.21
C ALA A 183 48.91 25.29 9.22
N LEU A 184 48.35 26.01 8.25
CA LEU A 184 48.47 27.47 8.16
C LEU A 184 47.63 28.17 9.23
N GLY A 185 46.39 27.72 9.46
CA GLY A 185 45.52 28.22 10.52
C GLY A 185 46.09 27.97 11.91
N ALA A 186 46.73 26.82 12.13
CA ALA A 186 47.41 26.48 13.37
C ALA A 186 48.62 27.39 13.59
N GLU A 187 49.40 27.64 12.54
CA GLU A 187 50.53 28.57 12.57
C GLU A 187 50.07 30.01 12.82
N GLN A 188 48.97 30.45 12.22
CA GLN A 188 48.37 31.76 12.49
C GLN A 188 47.90 31.88 13.94
N LEU A 189 47.21 30.88 14.47
CA LEU A 189 46.82 30.85 15.88
C LEU A 189 48.02 30.79 16.82
N ARG A 190 49.17 30.24 16.40
CA ARG A 190 50.42 30.26 17.16
C ARG A 190 51.07 31.66 17.16
N LEU A 191 51.11 32.32 16.00
CA LEU A 191 51.82 33.60 15.83
C LEU A 191 51.00 34.81 16.31
N PHE A 192 49.69 34.86 16.04
CA PHE A 192 48.88 36.05 16.26
C PHE A 192 48.02 35.97 17.52
N LYS A 193 48.34 36.78 18.53
CA LYS A 193 47.56 36.89 19.78
C LYS A 193 46.10 37.27 19.52
N THR A 194 45.85 38.25 18.66
CA THR A 194 44.49 38.73 18.32
C THR A 194 43.61 37.62 17.73
N LEU A 195 44.17 36.72 16.91
CA LEU A 195 43.40 35.60 16.36
C LEU A 195 43.00 34.59 17.44
N ARG A 196 43.86 34.37 18.46
CA ARG A 196 43.51 33.54 19.62
C ARG A 196 42.39 34.16 20.45
N GLU A 197 42.43 35.47 20.69
CA GLU A 197 41.38 36.20 21.42
C GLU A 197 40.05 36.14 20.67
N ILE A 198 40.03 36.45 19.37
CA ILE A 198 38.81 36.32 18.53
C ILE A 198 38.27 34.89 18.56
N LYS A 199 39.15 33.88 18.51
CA LYS A 199 38.73 32.49 18.60
C LYS A 199 38.14 32.18 19.99
N ALA A 200 38.78 32.62 21.06
CA ALA A 200 38.29 32.41 22.43
C ALA A 200 36.92 33.07 22.65
N ASP A 201 36.71 34.29 22.14
CA ASP A 201 35.43 34.98 22.21
C ASP A 201 34.34 34.22 21.44
N LYS A 202 34.63 33.78 20.21
CA LYS A 202 33.71 32.94 19.43
C LYS A 202 33.37 31.63 20.13
N ASP A 203 34.36 30.98 20.72
CA ASP A 203 34.16 29.74 21.48
C ASP A 203 33.31 29.99 22.74
N ALA A 204 33.49 31.12 23.42
CA ALA A 204 32.70 31.52 24.59
C ALA A 204 31.25 31.88 24.24
N GLU A 205 31.03 32.63 23.14
CA GLU A 205 29.69 32.93 22.63
C GLU A 205 28.94 31.65 22.25
N LEU A 206 29.64 30.72 21.59
CA LEU A 206 29.09 29.42 21.24
C LEU A 206 28.74 28.58 22.48
N ALA A 207 29.63 28.53 23.46
CA ALA A 207 29.38 27.82 24.72
C ALA A 207 28.16 28.41 25.46
N ARG A 208 28.03 29.75 25.50
CA ARG A 208 26.85 30.42 26.07
C ARG A 208 25.58 30.09 25.30
N LYS A 209 25.62 30.14 23.96
CA LYS A 209 24.46 29.81 23.11
C LYS A 209 23.98 28.38 23.38
N LYS A 210 24.91 27.42 23.40
CA LYS A 210 24.61 26.02 23.70
C LYS A 210 24.01 25.85 25.10
N ALA A 211 24.57 26.53 26.11
CA ALA A 211 24.04 26.47 27.47
C ALA A 211 22.61 27.03 27.56
N LEU A 212 22.30 28.11 26.83
CA LEU A 212 20.95 28.66 26.77
C LEU A 212 19.98 27.73 26.05
N GLU A 213 20.37 27.15 24.92
CA GLU A 213 19.57 26.16 24.18
C GLU A 213 19.29 24.90 25.01
N GLN A 214 20.21 24.51 25.88
CA GLN A 214 20.02 23.37 26.80
C GLN A 214 19.16 23.69 28.02
N ALA A 215 19.13 24.95 28.47
CA ALA A 215 18.42 25.36 29.69
C ALA A 215 16.99 25.88 29.42
N ASP A 216 16.68 26.28 28.19
CA ASP A 216 15.41 26.89 27.79
C ASP A 216 14.69 26.01 26.76
N PRO A 217 13.71 25.19 27.19
CA PRO A 217 13.01 24.25 26.31
C PRO A 217 12.10 24.94 25.29
N THR A 218 11.92 26.27 25.35
CA THR A 218 11.15 27.03 24.36
C THR A 218 11.97 27.37 23.10
N ARG A 219 13.28 27.10 23.13
CA ARG A 219 14.17 27.32 21.98
C ARG A 219 14.11 26.16 21.00
N ALA A 220 14.45 26.45 19.75
CA ALA A 220 14.60 25.42 18.73
C ALA A 220 15.67 24.38 19.14
N PRO A 221 15.49 23.09 18.81
CA PRO A 221 16.46 22.04 19.09
C PRO A 221 17.83 22.32 18.45
N LEU A 222 18.88 21.78 19.09
CA LEU A 222 20.22 21.77 18.51
C LEU A 222 20.27 20.90 17.23
N PRO A 223 21.05 21.28 16.22
CA PRO A 223 21.19 20.49 15.00
C PRO A 223 21.99 19.22 15.21
N PHE A 224 21.49 18.10 14.69
CA PHE A 224 22.22 16.84 14.50
C PHE A 224 23.03 16.91 13.21
N TRP A 225 24.35 16.93 13.31
CA TRP A 225 25.26 16.90 12.17
C TRP A 225 25.59 15.45 11.79
N LEU A 226 25.07 15.01 10.64
CA LEU A 226 25.14 13.63 10.16
C LEU A 226 26.29 13.39 9.16
N GLY A 227 27.07 14.44 8.86
CA GLY A 227 28.17 14.40 7.89
C GLY A 227 27.71 14.60 6.45
N ASP A 228 28.66 14.84 5.56
CA ASP A 228 28.44 15.14 4.14
C ASP A 228 28.40 13.91 3.22
N LYS A 229 28.72 12.72 3.76
CA LYS A 229 28.83 11.47 3.00
C LYS A 229 27.51 10.74 2.81
N VAL A 230 26.46 11.15 3.51
CA VAL A 230 25.15 10.49 3.49
C VAL A 230 24.04 11.48 3.21
N ALA A 231 22.93 11.00 2.68
CA ALA A 231 21.69 11.74 2.49
C ALA A 231 20.52 10.97 3.14
N ALA A 232 19.52 11.70 3.61
CA ALA A 232 18.28 11.09 4.10
C ALA A 232 17.55 10.36 2.97
N VAL A 233 17.07 9.16 3.26
CA VAL A 233 16.06 8.47 2.47
C VAL A 233 14.70 8.71 3.13
N ASP A 234 14.61 8.45 4.44
CA ASP A 234 13.37 8.54 5.21
C ASP A 234 13.67 8.72 6.72
N THR A 235 12.69 9.14 7.51
CA THR A 235 12.81 9.31 8.98
C THR A 235 11.53 8.96 9.71
N GLU A 236 11.67 8.42 10.91
CA GLU A 236 10.54 8.07 11.78
C GLU A 236 10.80 8.54 13.22
N LEU A 237 9.87 9.34 13.77
CA LEU A 237 9.90 9.82 15.15
C LEU A 237 9.11 8.87 16.05
N SER A 238 9.67 8.55 17.22
CA SER A 238 8.95 7.76 18.22
C SER A 238 7.77 8.54 18.81
N PRO A 239 6.63 7.90 19.10
CA PRO A 239 5.49 8.55 19.74
C PRO A 239 5.83 9.25 21.06
N ASP A 240 6.81 8.76 21.84
CA ASP A 240 7.27 9.41 23.08
C ASP A 240 8.16 10.65 22.83
N GLY A 241 8.50 10.95 21.57
CA GLY A 241 9.30 12.10 21.15
C GLY A 241 10.79 12.02 21.52
N ARG A 242 11.26 10.89 22.07
CA ARG A 242 12.64 10.74 22.51
C ARG A 242 13.57 10.28 21.40
N TRP A 243 13.12 9.38 20.55
CA TRP A 243 13.95 8.68 19.58
C TRP A 243 13.57 9.05 18.16
N MET A 244 14.56 9.14 17.28
CA MET A 244 14.34 9.27 15.85
C MET A 244 15.19 8.25 15.10
N LEU A 245 14.57 7.49 14.22
CA LEU A 245 15.25 6.63 13.26
C LEU A 245 15.45 7.39 11.95
N VAL A 246 16.68 7.41 11.45
CA VAL A 246 17.04 8.08 10.20
C VAL A 246 17.60 7.05 9.23
N ILE A 247 16.90 6.84 8.12
CA ILE A 247 17.33 5.98 7.03
C ILE A 247 18.19 6.83 6.10
N THR A 248 19.39 6.35 5.81
CA THR A 248 20.40 7.07 5.02
C THR A 248 20.87 6.22 3.85
N LYS A 249 21.34 6.90 2.79
CA LYS A 249 22.09 6.31 1.68
C LYS A 249 23.37 7.13 1.44
N PRO A 250 24.37 6.62 0.69
CA PRO A 250 25.48 7.46 0.23
C PRO A 250 24.98 8.74 -0.46
N ALA A 251 25.57 9.88 -0.14
CA ALA A 251 25.19 11.18 -0.71
C ALA A 251 25.45 11.24 -2.23
N HIS A 252 26.40 10.43 -2.70
CA HIS A 252 26.73 10.25 -4.10
C HIS A 252 26.71 8.77 -4.42
N ASP A 253 25.75 8.35 -5.23
CA ASP A 253 25.66 7.01 -5.79
C ASP A 253 25.43 7.13 -7.31
N ASP A 254 25.87 6.14 -8.08
CA ASP A 254 25.67 6.12 -9.52
C ASP A 254 24.32 5.46 -9.82
N ASP A 255 23.28 6.27 -10.02
CA ASP A 255 21.93 5.81 -10.43
C ASP A 255 21.90 5.20 -11.86
N GLY A 256 23.05 5.19 -12.54
CA GLY A 256 23.21 4.72 -13.91
C GLY A 256 22.65 5.70 -14.94
N LYS A 257 22.74 5.29 -16.21
CA LYS A 257 22.28 6.11 -17.34
C LYS A 257 20.89 5.67 -17.81
N ALA A 258 19.90 6.53 -17.59
CA ALA A 258 18.60 6.44 -18.24
C ALA A 258 18.73 6.62 -19.78
N PRO A 259 18.19 5.69 -20.59
CA PRO A 259 18.17 5.84 -22.03
C PRO A 259 17.19 6.94 -22.46
N ASP A 260 17.53 7.59 -23.56
CA ASP A 260 16.67 8.57 -24.22
C ASP A 260 15.65 7.85 -25.11
N VAL A 261 14.38 8.21 -24.95
CA VAL A 261 13.28 7.79 -25.84
C VAL A 261 12.68 9.02 -26.51
N ILE A 262 12.22 8.85 -27.74
CA ILE A 262 11.58 9.92 -28.51
C ILE A 262 10.08 9.85 -28.26
N HIS A 263 9.53 10.92 -27.70
CA HIS A 263 8.11 11.16 -27.57
C HIS A 263 7.62 11.85 -28.86
N TYR A 264 6.88 11.11 -29.69
CA TYR A 264 6.51 11.55 -31.04
C TYR A 264 5.21 12.38 -31.10
N VAL A 265 4.29 12.17 -30.15
CA VAL A 265 2.99 12.83 -30.11
C VAL A 265 2.97 13.75 -28.90
N THR A 266 3.12 15.05 -29.13
CA THR A 266 3.32 16.05 -28.07
C THR A 266 2.37 17.23 -28.30
N ASP A 267 2.10 17.98 -27.23
CA ASP A 267 1.31 19.21 -27.33
C ASP A 267 2.06 20.32 -28.09
N SER A 268 3.39 20.22 -28.19
CA SER A 268 4.21 21.15 -28.95
C SER A 268 4.17 20.91 -30.46
N GLY A 269 3.72 19.72 -30.90
CA GLY A 269 3.76 19.30 -32.30
C GLY A 269 5.16 18.90 -32.81
N TYR A 270 6.16 18.86 -31.92
CA TYR A 270 7.52 18.43 -32.22
C TYR A 270 7.91 17.23 -31.37
N THR A 271 8.78 16.38 -31.90
CA THR A 271 9.34 15.28 -31.11
C THR A 271 10.13 15.80 -29.91
N GLU A 272 9.86 15.24 -28.74
CA GLU A 272 10.56 15.59 -27.50
C GLU A 272 11.37 14.39 -27.01
N VAL A 273 12.52 14.66 -26.37
CA VAL A 273 13.31 13.61 -25.74
C VAL A 273 12.84 13.44 -24.31
N GLN A 274 12.50 12.20 -23.95
CA GLN A 274 12.18 11.82 -22.58
C GLN A 274 13.18 10.78 -22.08
N LYS A 275 13.50 10.83 -20.79
CA LYS A 275 14.30 9.80 -20.13
C LYS A 275 13.38 8.65 -19.75
N ALA A 276 13.71 7.43 -20.17
CA ALA A 276 13.10 6.22 -19.62
C ALA A 276 13.84 5.76 -18.36
N ARG A 277 13.40 4.66 -17.74
CA ARG A 277 14.09 4.08 -16.58
C ARG A 277 15.45 3.48 -16.95
N THR A 278 16.42 3.54 -16.04
CA THR A 278 17.70 2.83 -16.16
C THR A 278 17.45 1.34 -16.40
N TYR A 279 18.26 0.71 -17.26
CA TYR A 279 18.12 -0.72 -17.55
C TYR A 279 18.37 -1.59 -16.31
N VAL A 280 17.54 -2.63 -16.15
CA VAL A 280 17.67 -3.61 -15.07
C VAL A 280 19.04 -4.30 -15.16
N GLY A 281 19.68 -4.50 -14.00
CA GLY A 281 20.99 -5.15 -13.89
C GLY A 281 22.18 -4.27 -14.28
N ARG A 282 21.97 -2.96 -14.50
CA ARG A 282 23.06 -2.03 -14.82
C ARG A 282 23.76 -1.47 -13.58
N ASN A 283 22.98 -0.96 -12.63
CA ASN A 283 23.41 -0.44 -11.34
C ASN A 283 22.50 -1.03 -10.26
N ASP A 284 23.08 -1.42 -9.13
CA ASP A 284 22.30 -1.82 -7.97
C ASP A 284 21.67 -0.58 -7.32
N PRO A 285 20.51 -0.70 -6.65
CA PRO A 285 20.02 0.34 -5.77
C PRO A 285 21.06 0.78 -4.74
N ALA A 286 21.04 2.06 -4.36
CA ALA A 286 21.91 2.56 -3.30
C ALA A 286 21.70 1.77 -1.99
N PRO A 287 22.74 1.21 -1.37
CA PRO A 287 22.62 0.55 -0.08
C PRO A 287 22.18 1.56 0.98
N GLN A 288 21.26 1.13 1.85
CA GLN A 288 20.75 1.96 2.92
C GLN A 288 21.36 1.58 4.28
N SER A 289 21.39 2.54 5.19
CA SER A 289 21.88 2.40 6.56
C SER A 289 20.96 3.12 7.53
N LEU A 290 20.95 2.68 8.79
CA LEU A 290 20.04 3.20 9.81
C LEU A 290 20.81 3.87 10.95
N LEU A 291 20.37 5.06 11.33
CA LEU A 291 20.86 5.79 12.50
C LEU A 291 19.75 5.90 13.54
N LEU A 292 20.11 5.72 14.81
CA LEU A 292 19.28 5.99 15.97
C LEU A 292 19.74 7.28 16.66
N LEU A 293 18.86 8.27 16.71
CA LEU A 293 19.09 9.54 17.38
C LEU A 293 18.36 9.56 18.72
N ASP A 294 19.08 9.81 19.82
CA ASP A 294 18.48 10.18 21.11
C ASP A 294 18.31 11.70 21.12
N LEU A 295 17.07 12.18 20.95
CA LEU A 295 16.74 13.61 20.92
C LEU A 295 16.96 14.28 22.27
N SER A 296 16.76 13.53 23.37
CA SER A 296 16.95 14.02 24.73
C SER A 296 18.43 14.14 25.12
N ALA A 297 19.23 13.12 24.79
CA ALA A 297 20.66 13.09 25.12
C ALA A 297 21.54 13.73 24.04
N HIS A 298 20.95 14.08 22.89
CA HIS A 298 21.61 14.61 21.71
C HIS A 298 22.78 13.73 21.22
N LYS A 299 22.49 12.43 21.03
CA LYS A 299 23.45 11.40 20.59
C LYS A 299 22.98 10.69 19.33
N ILE A 300 23.93 10.18 18.54
CA ILE A 300 23.70 9.43 17.29
C ILE A 300 24.39 8.08 17.40
N TRP A 301 23.69 7.01 17.04
CA TRP A 301 24.22 5.64 17.01
C TRP A 301 23.93 4.96 15.67
N PRO A 302 24.92 4.39 14.98
CA PRO A 302 24.65 3.58 13.80
C PRO A 302 24.10 2.20 14.21
N LEU A 303 22.96 1.82 13.63
CA LEU A 303 22.37 0.49 13.80
C LEU A 303 22.93 -0.43 12.71
N LYS A 304 23.86 -1.31 13.11
CA LYS A 304 24.57 -2.19 12.17
C LYS A 304 23.71 -3.37 11.72
N THR A 305 23.89 -3.76 10.45
CA THR A 305 23.19 -4.89 9.81
C THR A 305 24.04 -6.15 9.69
N ASP A 306 25.34 -6.08 10.01
CA ASP A 306 26.31 -7.18 9.86
C ASP A 306 26.11 -8.35 10.85
N GLY A 307 25.23 -8.15 11.85
CA GLY A 307 24.77 -9.17 12.79
C GLY A 307 23.48 -9.89 12.37
N LEU A 308 22.82 -9.47 11.30
CA LEU A 308 21.59 -10.12 10.84
C LEU A 308 21.85 -11.58 10.40
N PRO A 309 21.02 -12.56 10.79
CA PRO A 309 21.18 -13.94 10.37
C PRO A 309 21.20 -14.07 8.84
N GLY A 310 22.16 -14.83 8.30
CA GLY A 310 22.30 -15.05 6.87
C GLY A 310 22.81 -13.87 6.03
N ILE A 311 23.05 -12.68 6.61
CA ILE A 311 23.47 -11.49 5.83
C ILE A 311 24.83 -11.64 5.13
N LYS A 312 25.68 -12.54 5.64
CA LYS A 312 27.00 -12.86 5.09
C LYS A 312 26.98 -14.09 4.18
N ASP A 313 25.84 -14.78 4.11
CA ASP A 313 25.66 -15.89 3.19
C ASP A 313 25.50 -15.35 1.78
N ASP A 314 25.93 -16.17 0.81
CA ASP A 314 25.92 -15.82 -0.59
C ASP A 314 24.91 -16.68 -1.34
N PRO A 315 23.63 -16.26 -1.44
CA PRO A 315 22.60 -17.07 -2.08
C PRO A 315 22.82 -17.21 -3.59
N LEU A 316 23.65 -16.34 -4.20
CA LEU A 316 23.95 -16.35 -5.63
C LEU A 316 25.26 -17.09 -5.95
N LYS A 317 25.89 -17.75 -4.98
CA LYS A 317 27.21 -18.39 -5.11
C LYS A 317 27.32 -19.28 -6.34
N ALA A 318 26.34 -20.16 -6.55
CA ALA A 318 26.36 -21.12 -7.64
C ALA A 318 26.29 -20.45 -9.01
N ILE A 319 25.34 -19.54 -9.21
CA ILE A 319 25.17 -18.79 -10.47
C ILE A 319 26.40 -17.92 -10.72
N ARG A 320 26.87 -17.20 -9.70
CA ARG A 320 28.07 -16.36 -9.82
C ARG A 320 29.30 -17.16 -10.21
N ALA A 321 29.54 -18.32 -9.58
CA ALA A 321 30.68 -19.17 -9.91
C ALA A 321 30.63 -19.64 -11.38
N GLN A 322 29.45 -19.99 -11.88
CA GLN A 322 29.25 -20.33 -13.29
C GLN A 322 29.53 -19.13 -14.21
N THR A 323 29.05 -17.93 -13.86
CA THR A 323 29.30 -16.71 -14.64
C THR A 323 30.78 -16.32 -14.65
N VAL A 324 31.45 -16.37 -13.49
CA VAL A 324 32.89 -16.10 -13.36
C VAL A 324 33.70 -17.04 -14.26
N ALA A 325 33.45 -18.35 -14.18
CA ALA A 325 34.14 -19.33 -15.03
C ALA A 325 33.90 -19.09 -16.53
N ALA A 326 32.68 -18.70 -16.92
CA ALA A 326 32.36 -18.35 -18.30
C ALA A 326 33.10 -17.10 -18.79
N LEU A 327 33.24 -16.08 -17.92
CA LEU A 327 33.95 -14.84 -18.22
C LEU A 327 35.47 -15.06 -18.33
N GLU A 328 36.06 -15.81 -17.39
CA GLU A 328 37.48 -16.18 -17.43
C GLU A 328 37.81 -16.99 -18.70
N LYS A 329 36.97 -17.96 -19.06
CA LYS A 329 37.10 -18.71 -20.32
C LYS A 329 37.00 -17.81 -21.56
N ALA A 330 36.24 -16.72 -21.48
CA ALA A 330 36.11 -15.72 -22.53
C ALA A 330 37.23 -14.65 -22.52
N GLY A 331 38.22 -14.76 -21.63
CA GLY A 331 39.30 -13.78 -21.47
C GLY A 331 38.85 -12.44 -20.87
N LYS A 332 37.74 -12.43 -20.11
CA LYS A 332 37.14 -11.24 -19.50
C LYS A 332 37.40 -11.17 -17.98
N ASP A 333 38.65 -11.30 -17.58
CA ASP A 333 39.05 -11.43 -16.17
C ASP A 333 38.62 -10.22 -15.30
N ASP A 334 38.60 -9.01 -15.85
CA ASP A 334 38.17 -7.83 -15.11
C ASP A 334 36.67 -7.86 -14.79
N GLN A 335 35.84 -8.38 -15.71
CA GLN A 335 34.41 -8.59 -15.45
C GLN A 335 34.19 -9.71 -14.43
N ALA A 336 35.00 -10.77 -14.48
CA ALA A 336 34.96 -11.85 -13.49
C ALA A 336 35.31 -11.35 -12.08
N LYS A 337 36.36 -10.52 -11.95
CA LYS A 337 36.75 -9.89 -10.67
C LYS A 337 35.67 -8.95 -10.13
N ALA A 338 34.96 -8.23 -11.01
CA ALA A 338 33.89 -7.32 -10.62
C ALA A 338 32.69 -8.03 -9.98
N LEU A 339 32.49 -9.33 -10.26
CA LEU A 339 31.39 -10.12 -9.67
C LEU A 339 31.65 -10.56 -8.22
N LYS A 340 32.73 -10.12 -7.57
CA LYS A 340 33.05 -10.53 -6.19
C LYS A 340 31.88 -10.31 -5.23
N ALA A 341 31.56 -11.35 -4.44
CA ALA A 341 30.55 -11.26 -3.39
C ALA A 341 30.92 -10.18 -2.36
N PRO A 342 29.97 -9.34 -1.91
CA PRO A 342 30.21 -8.47 -0.78
C PRO A 342 30.36 -9.31 0.50
N ALA A 343 31.16 -8.82 1.46
CA ALA A 343 31.36 -9.51 2.74
C ALA A 343 30.12 -9.43 3.66
N VAL A 344 29.33 -8.37 3.51
CA VAL A 344 28.02 -8.16 4.12
C VAL A 344 27.12 -7.70 2.99
N ARG A 345 26.01 -8.40 2.74
CA ARG A 345 25.12 -8.04 1.64
C ARG A 345 24.45 -6.68 1.90
N PRO A 346 24.35 -5.81 0.87
CA PRO A 346 23.67 -4.54 1.01
C PRO A 346 22.16 -4.75 1.18
N VAL A 347 21.53 -3.87 1.95
CA VAL A 347 20.10 -3.91 2.23
C VAL A 347 19.44 -2.57 1.89
N THR A 348 18.13 -2.63 1.71
CA THR A 348 17.23 -1.49 1.67
C THR A 348 16.19 -1.64 2.78
N MET A 349 15.66 -0.53 3.26
CA MET A 349 14.49 -0.52 4.12
C MET A 349 13.27 -0.85 3.28
N ALA A 350 12.57 -1.92 3.64
CA ALA A 350 11.43 -2.42 2.87
C ALA A 350 10.18 -1.62 3.24
N ASN A 351 9.91 -0.56 2.48
CA ASN A 351 8.76 0.33 2.66
C ASN A 351 7.62 0.07 1.67
N GLU A 352 7.59 -1.13 1.08
CA GLU A 352 6.64 -1.49 0.03
C GLU A 352 5.38 -2.14 0.59
N GLY A 353 4.26 -1.98 -0.13
CA GLY A 353 2.94 -2.39 0.33
C GLY A 353 2.37 -1.50 1.44
N SER A 354 1.47 -2.04 2.25
CA SER A 354 0.80 -1.34 3.36
C SER A 354 1.57 -1.41 4.70
N GLY A 355 2.70 -2.13 4.75
CA GLY A 355 3.39 -2.51 6.00
C GLY A 355 4.34 -1.49 6.62
N GLY A 356 4.70 -0.41 5.92
CA GLY A 356 5.72 0.55 6.36
C GLY A 356 7.13 -0.06 6.48
N GLY A 357 8.18 0.76 6.50
CA GLY A 357 9.56 0.28 6.72
C GLY A 357 9.96 0.22 8.19
N ILE A 358 9.30 1.01 9.04
CA ILE A 358 9.54 1.18 10.47
C ILE A 358 8.17 1.33 11.13
N VAL A 359 7.94 0.65 12.25
CA VAL A 359 6.71 0.78 13.05
C VAL A 359 7.06 0.84 14.53
N TRP A 360 6.64 1.91 15.20
CA TRP A 360 6.74 2.07 16.65
C TRP A 360 5.56 1.40 17.35
N SER A 361 5.79 0.89 18.56
CA SER A 361 4.69 0.63 19.49
C SER A 361 4.01 1.95 19.83
N ASP A 362 2.70 1.94 20.09
CA ASP A 362 1.94 3.16 20.38
C ASP A 362 2.58 3.99 21.53
N ASP A 363 3.33 3.36 22.47
CA ASP A 363 4.00 4.00 23.62
C ASP A 363 5.41 4.52 23.31
N GLY A 364 5.93 4.25 22.12
CA GLY A 364 7.26 4.66 21.69
C GLY A 364 8.41 3.89 22.33
N HIS A 365 8.13 2.88 23.15
CA HIS A 365 9.18 2.10 23.83
C HIS A 365 9.81 1.03 22.96
N GLU A 366 9.10 0.56 21.93
CA GLU A 366 9.59 -0.46 21.01
C GLU A 366 9.53 0.06 19.57
N ALA A 367 10.54 -0.28 18.77
CA ALA A 367 10.56 -0.03 17.34
C ALA A 367 10.86 -1.32 16.60
N ALA A 368 10.08 -1.62 15.56
CA ALA A 368 10.35 -2.69 14.61
C ALA A 368 10.71 -2.09 13.25
N VAL A 369 11.65 -2.73 12.56
CA VAL A 369 12.34 -2.25 11.37
C VAL A 369 12.39 -3.41 10.37
N GLN A 370 11.95 -3.19 9.14
CA GLN A 370 11.94 -4.21 8.09
C GLN A 370 12.99 -3.94 7.02
N LEU A 371 13.91 -4.89 6.83
CA LEU A 371 15.02 -4.79 5.87
C LEU A 371 14.89 -5.87 4.80
N ARG A 372 15.26 -5.55 3.55
CA ARG A 372 15.37 -6.52 2.46
C ARG A 372 16.75 -6.42 1.80
N ALA A 373 17.38 -7.55 1.55
CA ALA A 373 18.63 -7.60 0.78
C ALA A 373 18.38 -7.13 -0.65
N ILE A 374 19.35 -6.42 -1.24
CA ILE A 374 19.21 -5.90 -2.62
C ILE A 374 19.09 -7.02 -3.67
N ASP A 375 19.62 -8.21 -3.38
CA ASP A 375 19.45 -9.40 -4.21
C ASP A 375 18.02 -10.00 -4.15
N ASN A 376 17.15 -9.43 -3.30
CA ASN A 376 15.78 -9.85 -3.02
C ASN A 376 15.65 -11.29 -2.53
N LYS A 377 16.69 -11.89 -1.92
CA LYS A 377 16.63 -13.27 -1.41
C LYS A 377 16.25 -13.37 0.05
N ASP A 378 16.43 -12.30 0.80
CA ASP A 378 16.23 -12.30 2.24
C ASP A 378 15.54 -11.02 2.73
N ARG A 379 14.69 -11.20 3.72
CA ARG A 379 13.96 -10.14 4.43
C ARG A 379 14.03 -10.40 5.92
N TRP A 380 14.25 -9.33 6.68
CA TRP A 380 14.34 -9.37 8.14
C TRP A 380 13.32 -8.40 8.73
N ILE A 381 12.68 -8.81 9.83
CA ILE A 381 12.08 -7.89 10.78
C ILE A 381 12.97 -7.89 12.01
N ALA A 382 13.43 -6.73 12.46
CA ALA A 382 14.27 -6.57 13.63
C ALA A 382 13.72 -5.48 14.55
N THR A 383 13.86 -5.64 15.86
CA THR A 383 13.62 -4.58 16.84
C THR A 383 14.90 -3.83 17.20
N VAL A 384 14.75 -2.67 17.82
CA VAL A 384 15.89 -1.89 18.35
C VAL A 384 16.05 -2.16 19.84
N ASP A 385 17.21 -2.68 20.24
CA ASP A 385 17.64 -2.67 21.65
C ASP A 385 18.21 -1.28 21.95
N PHE A 386 17.43 -0.43 22.63
CA PHE A 386 17.80 0.96 22.92
C PHE A 386 18.95 1.09 23.92
N ASP A 387 19.18 0.09 24.78
CA ASP A 387 20.29 0.10 25.73
C ASP A 387 21.61 -0.23 25.02
N LYS A 388 21.59 -1.21 24.11
CA LYS A 388 22.76 -1.64 23.34
C LYS A 388 22.94 -0.87 22.03
N HIS A 389 21.94 -0.11 21.61
CA HIS A 389 21.86 0.59 20.31
C HIS A 389 22.12 -0.37 19.14
N ALA A 390 21.42 -1.50 19.13
CA ALA A 390 21.64 -2.59 18.18
C ALA A 390 20.32 -3.18 17.67
N LEU A 391 20.35 -3.75 16.45
CA LEU A 391 19.22 -4.50 15.91
C LEU A 391 19.14 -5.90 16.53
N VAL A 392 17.93 -6.33 16.86
CA VAL A 392 17.61 -7.68 17.35
C VAL A 392 16.63 -8.34 16.39
N THR A 393 17.08 -9.37 15.68
CA THR A 393 16.24 -10.04 14.67
C THR A 393 15.05 -10.75 15.30
N GLN A 394 13.85 -10.44 14.81
CA GLN A 394 12.59 -11.06 15.21
C GLN A 394 12.07 -12.09 14.20
N ASP A 395 12.23 -11.81 12.91
CA ASP A 395 11.90 -12.72 11.82
C ASP A 395 12.98 -12.64 10.74
N HIS A 396 13.30 -13.77 10.12
CA HIS A 396 14.15 -13.86 8.93
C HIS A 396 13.46 -14.80 7.94
N LEU A 397 13.12 -14.26 6.77
CA LEU A 397 12.56 -15.00 5.66
C LEU A 397 13.57 -15.04 4.53
N HIS A 398 13.87 -16.25 4.09
CA HIS A 398 14.65 -16.53 2.89
C HIS A 398 13.72 -17.10 1.82
N ASP A 399 13.92 -16.67 0.57
CA ASP A 399 13.28 -17.25 -0.61
C ASP A 399 14.31 -17.48 -1.72
N HIS A 400 14.33 -18.70 -2.25
CA HIS A 400 15.20 -19.07 -3.37
C HIS A 400 14.79 -18.35 -4.67
N ALA A 401 13.49 -18.07 -4.84
CA ALA A 401 12.95 -17.29 -5.95
C ALA A 401 13.17 -15.80 -5.70
N TRP A 402 12.35 -15.15 -4.86
CA TRP A 402 12.58 -13.79 -4.34
C TRP A 402 11.61 -13.49 -3.20
N ILE A 403 11.95 -12.55 -2.31
CA ILE A 403 11.02 -12.00 -1.32
C ILE A 403 9.93 -11.22 -2.05
N ASN A 404 8.66 -11.56 -1.82
CA ASN A 404 7.53 -10.88 -2.43
C ASN A 404 7.47 -9.39 -2.04
N TRP A 405 6.94 -8.56 -2.93
CA TRP A 405 6.71 -7.14 -2.64
C TRP A 405 5.47 -6.95 -1.74
N SER A 406 4.50 -7.85 -1.85
CA SER A 406 3.32 -7.97 -0.96
C SER A 406 3.61 -8.87 0.24
N PHE A 407 2.64 -8.95 1.17
CA PHE A 407 2.68 -9.85 2.34
C PHE A 407 3.80 -9.55 3.35
N ASN A 408 4.17 -8.27 3.46
CA ASN A 408 5.21 -7.79 4.36
C ASN A 408 4.67 -6.84 5.45
N ASP A 409 3.36 -6.82 5.67
CA ASP A 409 2.72 -6.02 6.72
C ASP A 409 3.17 -6.48 8.12
N PHE A 410 3.50 -5.54 8.99
CA PHE A 410 3.82 -5.82 10.39
C PHE A 410 3.47 -4.64 11.29
N GLY A 411 3.45 -4.88 12.60
CA GLY A 411 3.24 -3.85 13.59
C GLY A 411 3.12 -4.43 14.99
N TRP A 412 2.56 -3.65 15.91
CA TRP A 412 2.41 -4.03 17.31
C TRP A 412 0.96 -4.29 17.69
N LEU A 413 0.73 -5.24 18.60
CA LEU A 413 -0.54 -5.32 19.31
C LEU A 413 -0.66 -4.15 20.28
N LYS A 414 -1.89 -3.92 20.77
CA LYS A 414 -2.20 -2.84 21.72
C LYS A 414 -1.53 -2.99 23.09
N ASP A 415 -0.87 -4.11 23.36
CA ASP A 415 -0.02 -4.31 24.53
C ASP A 415 1.37 -3.64 24.42
N GLY A 416 1.73 -3.16 23.22
CA GLY A 416 3.01 -2.51 22.93
C GLY A 416 4.24 -3.41 22.97
N ARG A 417 4.08 -4.73 23.12
CA ARG A 417 5.20 -5.68 23.32
C ARG A 417 5.09 -6.97 22.50
N THR A 418 3.95 -7.19 21.87
CA THR A 418 3.74 -8.31 20.96
C THR A 418 3.77 -7.82 19.52
N LEU A 419 4.75 -8.29 18.75
CA LEU A 419 4.88 -8.04 17.33
C LEU A 419 3.87 -8.91 16.57
N TRP A 420 3.17 -8.35 15.58
CA TRP A 420 2.44 -9.10 14.58
C TRP A 420 3.02 -8.85 13.20
N TYR A 421 2.95 -9.83 12.30
CA TYR A 421 3.46 -9.70 10.95
C TYR A 421 2.90 -10.75 9.98
N LEU A 422 2.86 -10.40 8.70
CA LEU A 422 2.69 -11.34 7.60
C LEU A 422 4.03 -12.00 7.25
N SER A 423 3.99 -13.29 6.93
CA SER A 423 5.16 -14.02 6.44
C SER A 423 4.75 -15.18 5.54
N GLU A 424 5.52 -15.38 4.48
CA GLU A 424 5.40 -16.52 3.55
C GLU A 424 6.22 -17.75 4.01
N ALA A 425 6.69 -17.79 5.27
CA ALA A 425 7.56 -18.87 5.77
C ALA A 425 6.95 -20.27 5.62
N SER A 426 5.61 -20.40 5.66
CA SER A 426 4.90 -21.66 5.45
C SER A 426 4.67 -22.03 3.99
N GLY A 427 5.16 -21.23 3.04
CA GLY A 427 4.83 -21.32 1.61
C GLY A 427 3.57 -20.54 1.21
N TRP A 428 2.91 -19.88 2.16
CA TRP A 428 1.70 -19.06 1.96
C TRP A 428 1.80 -17.82 2.86
N SER A 429 1.29 -16.67 2.45
CA SER A 429 1.19 -15.51 3.35
C SER A 429 0.26 -15.84 4.53
N ARG A 430 0.80 -15.85 5.75
CA ARG A 430 0.06 -16.08 7.00
C ARG A 430 0.31 -14.96 7.99
N LEU A 431 -0.65 -14.74 8.90
CA LEU A 431 -0.55 -13.79 10.01
C LEU A 431 0.05 -14.46 11.26
N TYR A 432 1.14 -13.91 11.77
CA TYR A 432 1.86 -14.34 12.95
C TYR A 432 1.80 -13.30 14.06
N THR A 433 1.84 -13.77 15.30
CA THR A 433 2.09 -12.97 16.52
C THR A 433 3.29 -13.52 17.26
N LYS A 434 4.12 -12.66 17.84
CA LYS A 434 5.35 -13.03 18.54
C LYS A 434 5.63 -12.03 19.66
N SER A 435 5.74 -12.51 20.90
CA SER A 435 6.42 -11.73 21.95
C SER A 435 7.92 -11.73 21.68
N LEU A 436 8.63 -10.64 22.02
CA LEU A 436 10.03 -10.45 21.59
C LEU A 436 10.98 -11.58 21.99
N ASP A 437 10.80 -12.15 23.19
CA ASP A 437 11.58 -13.31 23.68
C ASP A 437 10.92 -14.67 23.36
N GLY A 438 9.75 -14.65 22.73
CA GLY A 438 8.93 -15.81 22.47
C GLY A 438 9.13 -16.43 21.08
N LYS A 439 8.36 -17.49 20.83
CA LYS A 439 8.25 -18.09 19.50
C LYS A 439 7.10 -17.44 18.74
N ALA A 440 7.29 -17.26 17.43
CA ALA A 440 6.20 -16.85 16.54
C ALA A 440 5.08 -17.91 16.54
N ARG A 441 3.84 -17.43 16.53
CA ARG A 441 2.63 -18.25 16.46
C ARG A 441 1.74 -17.73 15.35
N GLU A 442 1.39 -18.61 14.43
CA GLU A 442 0.40 -18.34 13.39
C GLU A 442 -1.01 -18.25 14.02
N ILE A 443 -1.80 -17.23 13.68
CA ILE A 443 -3.12 -17.02 14.29
C ILE A 443 -4.31 -17.22 13.35
N ALA A 444 -4.11 -17.22 12.03
CA ALA A 444 -5.19 -17.27 11.02
C ALA A 444 -5.72 -18.69 10.68
N GLY A 445 -5.04 -19.77 11.06
CA GLY A 445 -5.49 -21.17 10.95
C GLY A 445 -5.70 -21.73 9.52
N GLY A 446 -5.46 -23.03 9.34
CA GLY A 446 -5.50 -23.68 8.01
C GLY A 446 -4.18 -23.52 7.23
N SER A 447 -4.03 -24.20 6.08
CA SER A 447 -2.70 -24.42 5.50
C SER A 447 -2.52 -24.11 4.00
N LYS A 448 -3.57 -23.69 3.27
CA LYS A 448 -3.50 -23.49 1.80
C LYS A 448 -4.35 -22.29 1.33
N PHE A 449 -4.02 -21.11 1.82
CA PHE A 449 -4.55 -19.83 1.34
C PHE A 449 -3.69 -18.69 1.88
N GLU A 450 -3.74 -17.55 1.21
CA GLU A 450 -3.02 -16.34 1.54
C GLU A 450 -3.92 -15.39 2.34
N VAL A 451 -3.32 -14.63 3.26
CA VAL A 451 -3.97 -13.49 3.93
C VAL A 451 -3.23 -12.19 3.61
N SER A 452 -3.96 -11.07 3.54
CA SER A 452 -3.42 -9.73 3.29
C SER A 452 -4.25 -8.64 3.99
N GLN A 453 -3.76 -7.40 3.96
CA GLN A 453 -4.40 -6.21 4.53
C GLN A 453 -4.88 -6.41 5.99
N PRO A 454 -4.01 -6.82 6.93
CA PRO A 454 -4.41 -6.97 8.33
C PRO A 454 -4.74 -5.61 8.95
N GLN A 455 -5.95 -5.46 9.48
CA GLN A 455 -6.39 -4.31 10.27
C GLN A 455 -6.75 -4.77 11.69
N LEU A 456 -5.95 -4.34 12.67
CA LEU A 456 -6.24 -4.58 14.09
C LEU A 456 -7.39 -3.66 14.56
N SER A 457 -8.37 -4.22 15.28
CA SER A 457 -9.44 -3.44 15.88
C SER A 457 -8.92 -2.45 16.93
N ALA A 458 -9.62 -1.34 17.14
CA ALA A 458 -9.22 -0.32 18.12
C ALA A 458 -9.09 -0.90 19.55
N ASP A 459 -9.94 -1.86 19.91
CA ASP A 459 -9.88 -2.58 21.19
C ASP A 459 -8.81 -3.70 21.25
N GLY A 460 -8.09 -3.92 20.15
CA GLY A 460 -7.01 -4.90 20.05
C GLY A 460 -7.43 -6.37 20.01
N LYS A 461 -8.74 -6.68 19.98
CA LYS A 461 -9.24 -8.06 20.11
C LYS A 461 -9.32 -8.83 18.80
N TRP A 462 -9.40 -8.15 17.67
CA TRP A 462 -9.64 -8.78 16.37
C TRP A 462 -8.70 -8.24 15.31
N PHE A 463 -8.20 -9.13 14.46
CA PHE A 463 -7.74 -8.74 13.13
C PHE A 463 -8.86 -8.95 12.13
N TYR A 464 -9.05 -7.96 11.26
CA TYR A 464 -9.76 -8.07 9.99
C TYR A 464 -8.72 -8.21 8.87
N LEU A 465 -8.98 -9.03 7.87
CA LEU A 465 -8.03 -9.30 6.80
C LEU A 465 -8.76 -9.78 5.53
N LEU A 466 -8.11 -9.64 4.38
CA LEU A 466 -8.53 -10.33 3.16
C LEU A 466 -7.95 -11.74 3.14
N ALA A 467 -8.72 -12.73 2.65
CA ALA A 467 -8.21 -14.08 2.43
C ALA A 467 -8.85 -14.75 1.21
N ASN A 468 -8.06 -15.57 0.50
CA ASN A 468 -8.52 -16.36 -0.64
C ASN A 468 -8.86 -17.82 -0.30
N LYS A 469 -9.50 -18.03 0.86
CA LYS A 469 -9.73 -19.36 1.43
C LYS A 469 -10.72 -20.22 0.62
N VAL A 470 -11.59 -19.61 -0.17
CA VAL A 470 -12.59 -20.32 -0.98
C VAL A 470 -11.95 -20.93 -2.23
N ALA A 471 -11.18 -20.11 -2.95
CA ALA A 471 -10.42 -20.48 -4.14
C ALA A 471 -9.33 -19.41 -4.36
N PRO A 472 -8.24 -19.72 -5.09
CA PRO A 472 -7.16 -18.76 -5.35
C PRO A 472 -7.65 -17.41 -5.90
N TYR A 473 -8.70 -17.44 -6.72
CA TYR A 473 -9.31 -16.29 -7.41
C TYR A 473 -10.40 -15.55 -6.60
N SER A 474 -10.70 -15.97 -5.37
CA SER A 474 -11.85 -15.48 -4.60
C SER A 474 -11.44 -14.88 -3.26
N TYR A 475 -11.52 -13.57 -3.11
CA TYR A 475 -11.19 -12.82 -1.89
C TYR A 475 -12.42 -12.30 -1.17
N ASP A 476 -12.40 -12.43 0.16
CA ASP A 476 -13.39 -11.84 1.06
C ASP A 476 -12.73 -11.30 2.32
N VAL A 477 -13.46 -10.47 3.07
CA VAL A 477 -13.07 -10.05 4.41
C VAL A 477 -13.34 -11.18 5.39
N TYR A 478 -12.33 -11.49 6.21
CA TYR A 478 -12.40 -12.41 7.33
C TYR A 478 -11.99 -11.69 8.61
N ARG A 479 -12.33 -12.28 9.75
CA ARG A 479 -11.75 -11.89 11.05
C ARG A 479 -11.24 -13.06 11.85
N VAL A 480 -10.28 -12.79 12.73
CA VAL A 480 -9.71 -13.74 13.68
C VAL A 480 -9.38 -13.05 15.00
N PRO A 481 -9.52 -13.72 16.16
CA PRO A 481 -9.04 -13.16 17.42
C PRO A 481 -7.54 -12.84 17.35
N SER A 482 -7.12 -11.72 17.93
CA SER A 482 -5.69 -11.34 17.96
C SER A 482 -4.83 -12.30 18.77
N ASP A 483 -5.44 -13.01 19.71
CA ASP A 483 -4.85 -14.11 20.46
C ASP A 483 -5.04 -15.49 19.79
N GLY A 484 -5.48 -15.52 18.53
CA GLY A 484 -5.63 -16.72 17.72
C GLY A 484 -6.94 -17.46 17.94
N GLY A 485 -7.41 -18.15 16.91
CA GLY A 485 -8.66 -18.90 16.97
C GLY A 485 -9.25 -19.16 15.60
N THR A 486 -10.58 -19.21 15.52
CA THR A 486 -11.28 -19.51 14.26
C THR A 486 -11.31 -18.29 13.34
N LEU A 487 -10.71 -18.43 12.16
CA LEU A 487 -10.87 -17.48 11.06
C LEU A 487 -12.28 -17.57 10.47
N THR A 488 -13.03 -16.49 10.61
CA THR A 488 -14.46 -16.39 10.26
C THR A 488 -14.66 -15.51 9.04
N ARG A 489 -15.29 -16.04 7.98
CA ARG A 489 -15.65 -15.27 6.77
C ARG A 489 -16.77 -14.29 7.10
N LEU A 490 -16.61 -13.02 6.75
CA LEU A 490 -17.59 -11.97 7.04
C LEU A 490 -18.40 -11.60 5.80
N THR A 491 -17.75 -11.39 4.66
CA THR A 491 -18.40 -11.04 3.38
C THR A 491 -18.60 -12.26 2.50
N GLN A 492 -19.44 -12.15 1.47
CA GLN A 492 -19.71 -13.24 0.51
C GLN A 492 -19.62 -12.74 -0.94
N TYR A 493 -18.82 -11.69 -1.18
CA TYR A 493 -18.67 -11.08 -2.49
C TYR A 493 -17.74 -11.89 -3.39
N GLN A 494 -16.72 -12.55 -2.82
CA GLN A 494 -15.64 -13.25 -3.54
C GLN A 494 -14.74 -12.35 -4.40
N GLY A 495 -15.18 -11.15 -4.78
CA GLY A 495 -14.38 -10.10 -5.40
C GLY A 495 -14.25 -8.89 -4.47
N VAL A 496 -13.64 -9.05 -3.29
CA VAL A 496 -13.33 -7.92 -2.41
C VAL A 496 -11.95 -7.35 -2.73
N ASP A 497 -11.88 -6.08 -3.11
CA ASP A 497 -10.65 -5.36 -3.46
C ASP A 497 -10.00 -4.67 -2.26
N GLY A 498 -10.82 -4.30 -1.28
CA GLY A 498 -10.36 -3.69 -0.04
C GLY A 498 -11.46 -3.45 0.97
N PHE A 499 -11.09 -3.05 2.18
CA PHE A 499 -12.04 -2.70 3.21
C PHE A 499 -11.47 -1.65 4.18
N ALA A 500 -12.36 -1.01 4.94
CA ALA A 500 -12.00 -0.13 6.03
C ALA A 500 -12.96 -0.30 7.21
N LEU A 501 -12.43 -0.60 8.39
CA LEU A 501 -13.20 -0.60 9.63
C LEU A 501 -13.58 0.83 10.06
N SER A 502 -14.84 1.03 10.44
CA SER A 502 -15.33 2.30 10.99
C SER A 502 -14.59 2.68 12.29
N PRO A 503 -14.50 3.97 12.66
CA PRO A 503 -13.76 4.41 13.86
C PRO A 503 -14.17 3.70 15.16
N ASN A 504 -15.48 3.44 15.32
CA ASN A 504 -16.01 2.74 16.50
C ASN A 504 -15.92 1.19 16.43
N GLY A 505 -15.36 0.65 15.34
CA GLY A 505 -15.18 -0.79 15.14
C GLY A 505 -16.44 -1.60 14.80
N GLN A 506 -17.60 -0.96 14.55
CA GLN A 506 -18.87 -1.67 14.40
C GLN A 506 -19.25 -1.99 12.95
N GLN A 507 -18.70 -1.27 11.98
CA GLN A 507 -19.03 -1.39 10.56
C GLN A 507 -17.77 -1.55 9.72
N LEU A 508 -17.90 -2.27 8.60
CA LEU A 508 -16.93 -2.39 7.53
C LEU A 508 -17.47 -1.64 6.31
N ALA A 509 -16.69 -0.71 5.79
CA ALA A 509 -16.81 -0.27 4.41
C ALA A 509 -16.08 -1.29 3.55
N VAL A 510 -16.73 -1.83 2.53
CA VAL A 510 -16.20 -2.90 1.68
C VAL A 510 -16.22 -2.42 0.25
N LEU A 511 -15.05 -2.40 -0.37
CA LEU A 511 -14.90 -2.19 -1.81
C LEU A 511 -14.95 -3.56 -2.47
N HIS A 512 -15.92 -3.76 -3.37
CA HIS A 512 -16.11 -5.01 -4.07
C HIS A 512 -16.40 -4.80 -5.54
N SER A 513 -15.94 -5.74 -6.35
CA SER A 513 -16.07 -5.74 -7.79
C SER A 513 -16.39 -7.15 -8.30
N ALA A 514 -16.63 -7.25 -9.61
CA ALA A 514 -16.88 -8.52 -10.29
C ALA A 514 -16.46 -8.42 -11.76
N PRO A 515 -16.38 -9.54 -12.51
CA PRO A 515 -16.40 -9.48 -13.97
C PRO A 515 -17.54 -8.57 -14.45
N TYR A 516 -17.22 -7.61 -15.33
CA TYR A 516 -18.17 -6.60 -15.82
C TYR A 516 -18.81 -5.70 -14.73
N MET A 517 -18.22 -5.57 -13.55
CA MET A 517 -18.66 -4.61 -12.53
C MET A 517 -17.45 -3.92 -11.92
N PHE A 518 -17.33 -2.62 -12.15
CA PHE A 518 -16.29 -1.84 -11.49
C PHE A 518 -16.54 -1.75 -9.99
N ASP A 519 -15.47 -1.51 -9.23
CA ASP A 519 -15.48 -1.29 -7.79
C ASP A 519 -16.71 -0.49 -7.32
N GLN A 520 -17.51 -1.12 -6.45
CA GLN A 520 -18.65 -0.56 -5.75
C GLN A 520 -18.38 -0.55 -4.24
N LEU A 521 -19.00 0.41 -3.55
CA LEU A 521 -18.91 0.56 -2.11
C LEU A 521 -20.16 0.01 -1.43
N ALA A 522 -19.95 -0.91 -0.50
CA ALA A 522 -20.95 -1.40 0.43
C ALA A 522 -20.55 -1.11 1.88
N VAL A 523 -21.53 -1.20 2.78
CA VAL A 523 -21.30 -1.22 4.23
C VAL A 523 -21.94 -2.44 4.85
N GLN A 524 -21.22 -3.06 5.80
CA GLN A 524 -21.67 -4.26 6.51
C GLN A 524 -21.33 -4.16 7.99
N ASN A 525 -22.10 -4.82 8.86
CA ASN A 525 -21.70 -4.98 10.26
C ASN A 525 -20.37 -5.76 10.36
N ALA A 526 -19.44 -5.30 11.19
CA ALA A 526 -18.12 -5.90 11.36
C ALA A 526 -18.16 -7.31 11.99
N ALA A 527 -19.29 -7.70 12.60
CA ALA A 527 -19.54 -9.05 13.09
C ALA A 527 -20.13 -10.00 12.04
N GLY A 528 -20.35 -9.54 10.81
CA GLY A 528 -21.08 -10.28 9.77
C GLY A 528 -22.53 -9.82 9.67
N GLY A 529 -23.18 -10.17 8.55
CA GLY A 529 -24.58 -9.83 8.30
C GLY A 529 -24.81 -9.45 6.84
N THR A 530 -26.03 -9.04 6.52
CA THR A 530 -26.38 -8.58 5.17
C THR A 530 -25.71 -7.22 4.89
N PRO A 531 -24.94 -7.09 3.80
CA PRO A 531 -24.38 -5.82 3.42
C PRO A 531 -25.46 -4.89 2.83
N ARG A 532 -25.17 -3.59 2.87
CA ARG A 532 -25.94 -2.53 2.22
C ARG A 532 -25.07 -1.89 1.15
N GLU A 533 -25.51 -2.00 -0.10
CA GLU A 533 -24.89 -1.27 -1.21
C GLU A 533 -25.12 0.23 -1.07
N LEU A 534 -24.04 1.01 -1.21
CA LEU A 534 -24.06 2.48 -1.12
C LEU A 534 -23.90 3.14 -2.49
N THR A 535 -23.37 2.41 -3.47
CA THR A 535 -23.12 2.93 -4.82
C THR A 535 -23.71 2.04 -5.91
N ASN A 536 -23.99 2.68 -7.05
CA ASN A 536 -24.25 2.03 -8.32
C ASN A 536 -23.74 2.97 -9.41
N THR A 537 -22.45 2.86 -9.73
CA THR A 537 -21.76 3.80 -10.64
C THR A 537 -21.68 3.31 -12.08
N MET A 538 -22.15 2.10 -12.35
CA MET A 538 -22.18 1.50 -13.67
C MET A 538 -23.25 2.18 -14.54
N LYS A 539 -22.95 2.42 -15.82
CA LYS A 539 -23.87 3.09 -16.74
C LYS A 539 -24.97 2.10 -17.17
N PRO A 540 -26.25 2.54 -17.26
CA PRO A 540 -27.36 1.68 -17.68
C PRO A 540 -27.13 1.01 -19.05
N GLY A 541 -26.47 1.69 -19.98
CA GLY A 541 -26.16 1.13 -21.30
C GLY A 541 -25.14 -0.01 -21.28
N PHE A 542 -24.29 -0.08 -20.25
CA PHE A 542 -23.37 -1.18 -20.02
C PHE A 542 -24.07 -2.33 -19.28
N THR A 543 -24.81 -2.03 -18.21
CA THR A 543 -25.47 -3.05 -17.38
C THR A 543 -26.68 -3.70 -18.05
N ALA A 544 -27.30 -3.04 -19.04
CA ALA A 544 -28.36 -3.64 -19.85
C ALA A 544 -27.86 -4.67 -20.87
N ARG A 545 -26.54 -4.76 -21.10
CA ARG A 545 -25.95 -5.75 -22.01
C ARG A 545 -25.87 -7.11 -21.33
N HIS A 546 -26.19 -8.14 -22.10
CA HIS A 546 -26.01 -9.52 -21.66
C HIS A 546 -24.55 -9.94 -21.93
N TRP A 547 -23.73 -9.89 -20.88
CA TRP A 547 -22.34 -10.33 -20.91
C TRP A 547 -22.25 -11.86 -20.76
N ILE A 548 -21.28 -12.45 -21.45
CA ILE A 548 -20.89 -13.85 -21.23
C ILE A 548 -19.99 -13.86 -20.01
N GLU A 549 -20.57 -14.29 -18.89
CA GLU A 549 -19.84 -14.46 -17.64
C GLU A 549 -18.77 -15.56 -17.76
N PRO A 550 -17.57 -15.35 -17.18
CA PRO A 550 -16.55 -16.38 -17.16
C PRO A 550 -17.00 -17.58 -16.32
N LYS A 551 -16.77 -18.79 -16.82
CA LYS A 551 -16.78 -20.01 -16.01
C LYS A 551 -15.36 -20.29 -15.54
N PHE A 552 -15.15 -20.37 -14.23
CA PHE A 552 -13.85 -20.72 -13.67
C PHE A 552 -13.64 -22.24 -13.76
N VAL A 553 -12.64 -22.66 -14.51
CA VAL A 553 -12.34 -24.08 -14.75
C VAL A 553 -10.91 -24.40 -14.33
N GLU A 554 -10.72 -25.61 -13.81
CA GLU A 554 -9.39 -26.12 -13.49
C GLU A 554 -8.69 -26.65 -14.74
N VAL A 555 -7.41 -26.33 -14.86
CA VAL A 555 -6.53 -26.90 -15.88
C VAL A 555 -5.41 -27.69 -15.17
N PRO A 556 -5.50 -29.03 -15.14
CA PRO A 556 -4.49 -29.87 -14.50
C PRO A 556 -3.14 -29.78 -15.21
N SER A 557 -2.07 -29.68 -14.44
CA SER A 557 -0.70 -29.72 -14.96
C SER A 557 -0.33 -31.12 -15.43
N SER A 558 0.18 -31.23 -16.66
CA SER A 558 0.83 -32.44 -17.18
C SER A 558 2.20 -32.75 -16.54
N HIS A 559 2.72 -31.85 -15.69
CA HIS A 559 4.04 -31.94 -15.08
C HIS A 559 3.96 -32.05 -13.54
N GLY A 560 2.82 -32.48 -12.99
CA GLY A 560 2.67 -32.78 -11.56
C GLY A 560 2.63 -31.57 -10.62
N ALA A 561 2.53 -30.35 -11.14
CA ALA A 561 2.53 -29.13 -10.33
C ALA A 561 1.20 -28.88 -9.60
N GLY A 562 0.12 -29.61 -9.89
CA GLY A 562 -1.24 -29.29 -9.43
C GLY A 562 -2.10 -28.74 -10.55
N ALA A 563 -3.12 -27.96 -10.23
CA ALA A 563 -3.99 -27.30 -11.20
C ALA A 563 -3.86 -25.78 -11.10
N ILE A 564 -3.96 -25.12 -12.24
CA ILE A 564 -4.24 -23.69 -12.35
C ILE A 564 -5.74 -23.49 -12.62
N TYR A 565 -6.22 -22.26 -12.47
CA TYR A 565 -7.54 -21.89 -12.97
C TYR A 565 -7.43 -21.13 -14.29
N ALA A 566 -8.54 -21.17 -15.05
CA ALA A 566 -8.77 -20.35 -16.22
C ALA A 566 -10.22 -19.83 -16.19
N LYS A 567 -10.43 -18.61 -16.68
CA LYS A 567 -11.74 -18.12 -17.10
C LYS A 567 -12.05 -18.70 -18.48
N TYR A 568 -13.11 -19.50 -18.57
CA TYR A 568 -13.64 -19.99 -19.82
C TYR A 568 -14.82 -19.14 -20.27
N TYR A 569 -14.73 -18.64 -21.50
CA TYR A 569 -15.82 -17.97 -22.21
C TYR A 569 -16.27 -18.84 -23.38
N GLY A 570 -17.56 -19.14 -23.42
CA GLY A 570 -18.16 -19.98 -24.45
C GLY A 570 -19.65 -19.70 -24.62
N PRO A 571 -20.32 -20.36 -25.59
CA PRO A 571 -21.74 -20.15 -25.84
C PRO A 571 -22.57 -20.52 -24.60
N ALA A 572 -23.67 -19.78 -24.38
CA ALA A 572 -24.56 -19.99 -23.24
C ALA A 572 -25.13 -21.43 -23.20
N ASN A 573 -25.46 -21.99 -24.37
CA ASN A 573 -25.89 -23.37 -24.53
C ASN A 573 -24.81 -24.18 -25.25
N GLU A 574 -24.10 -25.04 -24.51
CA GLU A 574 -23.04 -25.88 -25.08
C GLU A 574 -23.59 -27.09 -25.85
N THR A 575 -24.87 -27.43 -25.68
CA THR A 575 -25.55 -28.57 -26.30
C THR A 575 -25.93 -28.34 -27.77
N ASP A 576 -26.14 -27.09 -28.16
CA ASP A 576 -26.49 -26.69 -29.54
C ASP A 576 -25.26 -26.28 -30.37
N ALA A 577 -24.09 -26.23 -29.72
CA ALA A 577 -22.84 -25.81 -30.33
C ALA A 577 -22.14 -26.97 -31.05
N SER A 578 -21.42 -26.65 -32.14
CA SER A 578 -20.53 -27.61 -32.82
C SER A 578 -19.59 -28.29 -31.81
N ALA A 579 -19.40 -29.60 -31.96
CA ALA A 579 -18.53 -30.41 -31.11
C ALA A 579 -17.04 -29.97 -31.16
N SER A 580 -16.62 -29.25 -32.20
CA SER A 580 -15.28 -28.67 -32.32
C SER A 580 -15.38 -27.19 -32.67
N ARG A 581 -14.58 -26.36 -32.01
CA ARG A 581 -14.53 -24.89 -32.14
C ARG A 581 -13.08 -24.41 -32.13
N PRO A 582 -12.76 -23.34 -32.88
CA PRO A 582 -11.48 -22.68 -32.71
C PRO A 582 -11.38 -22.06 -31.31
N ALA A 583 -10.25 -22.26 -30.65
CA ALA A 583 -9.97 -21.72 -29.33
C ALA A 583 -8.97 -20.57 -29.41
N VAL A 584 -9.21 -19.51 -28.66
CA VAL A 584 -8.24 -18.46 -28.36
C VAL A 584 -7.77 -18.66 -26.93
N ILE A 585 -6.45 -18.66 -26.73
CA ILE A 585 -5.85 -18.74 -25.41
C ILE A 585 -5.26 -17.37 -25.10
N PHE A 586 -5.79 -16.73 -24.07
CA PHE A 586 -5.24 -15.49 -23.51
C PHE A 586 -4.39 -15.83 -22.29
N ILE A 587 -3.20 -15.25 -22.24
CA ILE A 587 -2.23 -15.41 -21.16
C ILE A 587 -1.75 -14.01 -20.83
N HIS A 588 -1.86 -13.61 -19.56
CA HIS A 588 -1.35 -12.32 -19.12
C HIS A 588 0.19 -12.27 -19.26
N GLY A 589 0.71 -11.09 -19.60
CA GLY A 589 2.15 -10.90 -19.86
C GLY A 589 2.99 -10.49 -18.64
N ALA A 590 2.37 -10.40 -17.47
CA ALA A 590 3.02 -9.87 -16.27
C ALA A 590 3.63 -10.99 -15.43
N GLY A 591 4.88 -10.83 -14.98
CA GLY A 591 5.63 -11.88 -14.27
C GLY A 591 4.84 -12.54 -13.13
N TYR A 592 4.71 -11.85 -11.99
CA TYR A 592 3.92 -12.31 -10.83
C TYR A 592 2.66 -11.44 -10.70
N LEU A 593 1.60 -11.89 -11.35
CA LEU A 593 0.27 -11.29 -11.37
C LEU A 593 -0.77 -12.41 -11.36
N GLN A 594 -1.95 -12.14 -10.81
CA GLN A 594 -3.10 -13.03 -10.90
C GLN A 594 -4.05 -12.48 -11.94
N ASP A 595 -4.32 -13.26 -12.98
CA ASP A 595 -5.29 -12.88 -14.01
C ASP A 595 -6.67 -13.45 -13.68
N VAL A 596 -6.70 -14.71 -13.24
CA VAL A 596 -7.94 -15.38 -12.86
C VAL A 596 -8.36 -14.90 -11.48
N SER A 597 -9.28 -13.93 -11.46
CA SER A 597 -9.87 -13.33 -10.27
C SER A 597 -11.40 -13.17 -10.44
N MET A 598 -12.11 -13.18 -9.31
CA MET A 598 -13.52 -12.77 -9.20
C MET A 598 -13.68 -11.26 -9.04
N GLN A 599 -12.59 -10.51 -8.91
CA GLN A 599 -12.60 -9.04 -8.93
C GLN A 599 -12.73 -8.52 -10.37
N GLU A 600 -12.86 -7.20 -10.52
CA GLU A 600 -12.65 -6.53 -11.80
C GLU A 600 -11.25 -6.85 -12.35
N THR A 601 -11.11 -6.80 -13.68
CA THR A 601 -9.84 -7.10 -14.35
C THR A 601 -9.19 -5.83 -14.86
N TYR A 602 -7.86 -5.76 -14.77
CA TYR A 602 -7.08 -4.74 -15.47
C TYR A 602 -7.21 -4.86 -17.01
N TYR A 603 -7.63 -6.01 -17.51
CA TYR A 603 -7.79 -6.32 -18.94
C TYR A 603 -9.25 -6.17 -19.41
N ILE A 604 -9.89 -5.04 -19.07
CA ILE A 604 -11.31 -4.80 -19.37
C ILE A 604 -11.62 -4.87 -20.87
N HIS A 605 -10.70 -4.41 -21.71
CA HIS A 605 -10.86 -4.41 -23.16
C HIS A 605 -10.82 -5.84 -23.70
N GLU A 606 -9.89 -6.64 -23.20
CA GLU A 606 -9.72 -8.05 -23.52
C GLU A 606 -10.94 -8.86 -23.05
N GLN A 607 -11.45 -8.62 -21.84
CA GLN A 607 -12.66 -9.28 -21.33
C GLN A 607 -13.88 -9.01 -22.24
N MET A 608 -14.08 -7.77 -22.69
CA MET A 608 -15.12 -7.47 -23.68
C MET A 608 -14.81 -8.09 -25.06
N PHE A 609 -13.54 -8.11 -25.48
CA PHE A 609 -13.13 -8.75 -26.71
C PHE A 609 -13.37 -10.27 -26.71
N HIS A 610 -13.25 -10.93 -25.56
CA HIS A 610 -13.60 -12.35 -25.41
C HIS A 610 -15.08 -12.60 -25.75
N ASN A 611 -15.99 -11.68 -25.41
CA ASN A 611 -17.40 -11.78 -25.82
C ASN A 611 -17.55 -11.69 -27.34
N LEU A 612 -16.85 -10.75 -27.98
CA LEU A 612 -16.86 -10.62 -29.43
C LEU A 612 -16.35 -11.90 -30.11
N LEU A 613 -15.27 -12.49 -29.60
CA LEU A 613 -14.74 -13.77 -30.11
C LEU A 613 -15.78 -14.90 -29.98
N VAL A 614 -16.45 -15.03 -28.84
CA VAL A 614 -17.49 -16.05 -28.66
C VAL A 614 -18.67 -15.84 -29.62
N GLN A 615 -19.07 -14.58 -29.85
CA GLN A 615 -20.11 -14.25 -30.85
C GLN A 615 -19.69 -14.61 -32.29
N GLN A 616 -18.39 -14.67 -32.58
CA GLN A 616 -17.84 -15.13 -33.86
C GLN A 616 -17.59 -16.65 -33.91
N GLY A 617 -18.03 -17.41 -32.91
CA GLY A 617 -17.95 -18.87 -32.88
C GLY A 617 -16.66 -19.45 -32.28
N TYR A 618 -15.85 -18.62 -31.63
CA TYR A 618 -14.68 -19.08 -30.88
C TYR A 618 -15.06 -19.49 -29.44
N VAL A 619 -14.14 -20.19 -28.77
CA VAL A 619 -14.10 -20.26 -27.30
C VAL A 619 -12.83 -19.57 -26.82
N VAL A 620 -12.88 -19.01 -25.61
CA VAL A 620 -11.71 -18.38 -25.00
C VAL A 620 -11.36 -19.05 -23.69
N LEU A 621 -10.08 -19.34 -23.51
CA LEU A 621 -9.50 -19.67 -22.21
C LEU A 621 -8.52 -18.56 -21.83
N ASP A 622 -8.83 -17.87 -20.75
CA ASP A 622 -8.06 -16.78 -20.17
C ASP A 622 -7.46 -17.29 -18.85
N MET A 623 -6.16 -17.57 -18.84
CA MET A 623 -5.55 -18.51 -17.88
C MET A 623 -4.38 -17.96 -17.08
N ASP A 624 -4.31 -18.39 -15.82
CA ASP A 624 -3.10 -18.27 -15.01
C ASP A 624 -2.03 -19.26 -15.46
N TYR A 625 -0.82 -19.15 -14.91
CA TYR A 625 0.27 -20.10 -15.14
C TYR A 625 1.17 -20.22 -13.90
N ARG A 626 2.21 -21.08 -13.96
CA ARG A 626 3.21 -21.16 -12.88
C ARG A 626 3.98 -19.84 -12.76
N GLY A 627 3.89 -19.21 -11.60
CA GLY A 627 4.35 -17.84 -11.38
C GLY A 627 3.22 -16.81 -11.25
N SER A 628 1.95 -17.18 -11.45
CA SER A 628 0.82 -16.30 -11.11
C SER A 628 0.60 -16.19 -9.59
N ALA A 629 0.07 -15.06 -9.14
CA ALA A 629 -0.22 -14.81 -7.71
C ALA A 629 -1.49 -15.57 -7.26
N GLY A 630 -1.70 -15.69 -5.93
CA GLY A 630 -2.86 -16.36 -5.33
C GLY A 630 -2.67 -17.85 -5.01
N TYR A 631 -1.56 -18.46 -5.46
CA TYR A 631 -1.27 -19.90 -5.31
C TYR A 631 -0.16 -20.21 -4.28
N GLY A 632 0.26 -19.24 -3.48
CA GLY A 632 1.34 -19.38 -2.51
C GLY A 632 2.72 -19.10 -3.10
N ARG A 633 3.68 -18.92 -2.19
CA ARG A 633 5.09 -18.61 -2.48
C ARG A 633 5.74 -19.66 -3.37
N ASP A 634 5.47 -20.94 -3.13
CA ASP A 634 6.13 -22.04 -3.86
C ASP A 634 5.64 -22.18 -5.31
N TRP A 635 4.58 -21.47 -5.69
CA TRP A 635 4.09 -21.41 -7.07
C TRP A 635 4.93 -20.50 -7.97
N ARG A 636 5.66 -19.59 -7.33
CA ARG A 636 6.55 -18.61 -7.93
C ARG A 636 7.96 -19.16 -8.01
#